data_AF-A0A094HI57-F1
#
_entry.id   AF-A0A094HI57-F1
#
_cell.length_a   1.000
_cell.length_b   1.000
_cell.length_c   1.000
_cell.angle_alpha   90.00
_cell.angle_beta   90.00
_cell.angle_gamma   90.00
#
_symmetry.space_group_name_H-M   'P 1'
#
loop_
_entity.id
_entity.type
_entity.pdbx_description
1 polymer ?
#
loop_
_entity_poly.entity_id
_entity_poly.type
_entity_poly.pdbx_seq_one_letter_code
_entity_poly.pdbx_strand_id
1 'polypeptide(L)'
;MTSQERHTLTASIASKTGPSSAARALIAPAEQKLSTPESDVEGGLRPVWGSIIDVAADTEHQSQEPLVAVVRAVQQQNFAKDGTVTVWGGKVKVWSDLPLFGASVRDAWNRAPGTGSANDFSASQWRNINAFLARLTSLSPSTPAFDFSMFGLWTLRSAFEANEPSSADADAAKVWFEYAGDVLTKLSSEGKSFPAKVGAGGSSYADKEWTGFNPQRLEVWQAAL
;
A
#
# COMPACT_ATOMS: atom_id res chain seq x y z
N MET A 1 -11.22 19.53 1.56
CA MET A 1 -11.65 19.29 2.96
C MET A 1 -11.00 18.00 3.43
N THR A 2 -10.28 18.02 4.54
CA THR A 2 -9.76 16.78 5.17
C THR A 2 -10.92 15.97 5.70
N SER A 3 -10.96 14.66 5.43
CA SER A 3 -12.00 13.77 5.97
C SER A 3 -11.91 13.70 7.50
N GLN A 4 -13.04 13.42 8.15
CA GLN A 4 -13.10 13.22 9.60
C GLN A 4 -12.15 12.10 10.03
N GLU A 5 -12.11 11.01 9.27
CA GLU A 5 -11.25 9.85 9.47
C GLU A 5 -9.76 10.23 9.48
N ARG A 6 -9.34 11.11 8.57
CA ARG A 6 -7.96 11.61 8.50
C ARG A 6 -7.60 12.44 9.72
N HIS A 7 -8.48 13.36 10.14
CA HIS A 7 -8.25 14.16 11.34
C HIS A 7 -8.14 13.27 12.59
N THR A 8 -9.05 12.30 12.74
CA THR A 8 -9.02 11.33 13.84
C THR A 8 -7.72 10.53 13.85
N LEU A 9 -7.28 10.01 12.70
CA LEU A 9 -6.05 9.22 12.60
C LEU A 9 -4.80 10.03 12.95
N THR A 10 -4.66 11.24 12.38
CA THR A 10 -3.54 12.14 12.69
C THR A 10 -3.52 12.49 14.17
N ALA A 11 -4.67 12.81 14.77
CA ALA A 11 -4.77 13.13 16.19
C ALA A 11 -4.41 11.93 17.08
N SER A 12 -4.84 10.71 16.71
CA SER A 12 -4.48 9.49 17.44
C SER A 12 -2.98 9.20 17.40
N ILE A 13 -2.33 9.40 16.25
CA ILE A 13 -0.88 9.22 16.11
C ILE A 13 -0.14 10.28 16.93
N ALA A 14 -0.53 11.56 16.82
CA ALA A 14 0.10 12.66 17.54
C ALA A 14 -0.01 12.52 19.07
N SER A 15 -1.16 12.03 19.55
CA SER A 15 -1.42 11.78 20.97
C SER A 15 -0.84 10.47 21.49
N LYS A 16 -0.16 9.67 20.65
CA LYS A 16 0.35 8.34 20.97
C LYS A 16 -0.73 7.42 21.54
N THR A 17 -1.95 7.55 21.01
CA THR A 17 -3.07 6.66 21.34
C THR A 17 -2.67 5.22 20.99
N GLY A 18 -3.03 4.25 21.85
CA GLY A 18 -2.75 2.84 21.60
C GLY A 18 -3.32 2.37 20.24
N PRO A 19 -2.59 1.53 19.45
CA PRO A 19 -2.98 1.18 18.09
C PRO A 19 -4.40 0.64 17.94
N SER A 20 -4.86 -0.20 18.86
CA SER A 20 -6.23 -0.75 18.84
C SER A 20 -7.30 0.32 19.07
N SER A 21 -7.05 1.28 19.96
CA SER A 21 -7.98 2.39 20.22
C SER A 21 -8.04 3.35 19.03
N ALA A 22 -6.87 3.64 18.44
CA ALA A 22 -6.78 4.45 17.23
C ALA A 22 -7.48 3.78 16.03
N ALA A 23 -7.26 2.48 15.84
CA ALA A 23 -7.96 1.69 14.84
C ALA A 23 -9.47 1.74 15.04
N ARG A 24 -9.95 1.52 16.28
CA ARG A 24 -11.37 1.59 16.61
C ARG A 24 -11.98 2.95 16.28
N ALA A 25 -11.30 4.03 16.66
CA ALA A 25 -11.75 5.40 16.37
C ALA A 25 -11.80 5.69 14.86
N LEU A 26 -10.81 5.19 14.10
CA LEU A 26 -10.73 5.34 12.64
C LEU A 26 -11.89 4.63 11.93
N ILE A 27 -12.23 3.40 12.33
CA ILE A 27 -13.22 2.58 11.61
C ILE A 27 -14.67 2.78 12.08
N ALA A 28 -14.89 3.37 13.25
CA ALA A 28 -16.23 3.53 13.82
C ALA A 28 -17.24 4.21 12.86
N PRO A 29 -16.89 5.28 12.11
CA PRO A 29 -17.80 5.88 11.14
C PRO A 29 -18.17 4.93 9.99
N ALA A 30 -17.20 4.14 9.51
CA ALA A 30 -17.41 3.16 8.46
C ALA A 30 -18.35 2.05 8.92
N GLU A 31 -18.14 1.53 10.14
CA GLU A 31 -19.00 0.48 10.70
C GLU A 31 -20.45 0.94 10.91
N GLN A 32 -20.65 2.19 11.33
CA GLN A 32 -21.98 2.75 11.46
C GLN A 32 -22.70 2.79 10.10
N LYS A 33 -22.00 3.20 9.04
CA LYS A 33 -22.53 3.19 7.67
C LYS A 33 -22.82 1.77 7.18
N LEU A 34 -21.91 0.83 7.40
CA LEU A 34 -22.06 -0.57 6.97
C LEU A 34 -23.17 -1.34 7.72
N SER A 35 -23.63 -0.82 8.85
CA SER A 35 -24.69 -1.45 9.64
C SER A 35 -26.10 -1.17 9.11
N THR A 36 -26.25 -0.33 8.07
CA THR A 36 -27.55 0.02 7.49
C THR A 36 -27.96 -0.92 6.34
N PRO A 37 -29.27 -1.19 6.13
CA PRO A 37 -29.74 -2.13 5.10
C PRO A 37 -29.41 -1.74 3.65
N GLU A 38 -29.28 -0.44 3.38
CA GLU A 38 -28.98 0.15 2.06
C GLU A 38 -27.55 0.69 1.99
N SER A 39 -26.63 0.08 2.75
CA SER A 39 -25.29 0.63 2.96
C SER A 39 -24.47 0.66 1.66
N ASP A 40 -23.99 1.86 1.32
CA ASP A 40 -22.93 2.05 0.34
C ASP A 40 -21.59 1.57 0.95
N VAL A 41 -21.23 0.33 0.63
CA VAL A 41 -20.01 -0.32 1.14
C VAL A 41 -18.75 0.46 0.71
N GLU A 42 -18.69 0.93 -0.54
CA GLU A 42 -17.53 1.69 -1.01
C GLU A 42 -17.44 3.05 -0.32
N GLY A 43 -18.56 3.77 -0.20
CA GLY A 43 -18.64 5.05 0.51
C GLY A 43 -18.41 4.95 2.02
N GLY A 44 -18.53 3.74 2.59
CA GLY A 44 -18.11 3.42 3.96
C GLY A 44 -16.60 3.19 4.08
N LEU A 45 -16.01 2.41 3.17
CA LEU A 45 -14.63 1.95 3.28
C LEU A 45 -13.58 2.90 2.67
N ARG A 46 -13.88 3.52 1.52
CA ARG A 46 -12.93 4.41 0.83
C ARG A 46 -12.43 5.57 1.71
N PRO A 47 -13.26 6.21 2.56
CA PRO A 47 -12.77 7.25 3.48
C PRO A 47 -11.71 6.73 4.46
N VAL A 48 -11.83 5.49 4.95
CA VAL A 48 -10.85 4.88 5.85
C VAL A 48 -9.52 4.68 5.12
N TRP A 49 -9.56 4.05 3.95
CA TRP A 49 -8.37 3.76 3.16
C TRP A 49 -7.68 5.02 2.65
N GLY A 50 -8.45 5.97 2.13
CA GLY A 50 -7.93 7.28 1.69
C GLY A 50 -7.24 8.02 2.84
N SER A 51 -7.80 7.96 4.06
CA SER A 51 -7.19 8.59 5.23
C SER A 51 -5.86 7.95 5.63
N ILE A 52 -5.78 6.61 5.61
CA ILE A 52 -4.51 5.89 5.85
C ILE A 52 -3.46 6.28 4.82
N ILE A 53 -3.83 6.30 3.53
CA ILE A 53 -2.93 6.63 2.42
C ILE A 53 -2.43 8.08 2.52
N ASP A 54 -3.34 9.02 2.76
CA ASP A 54 -2.99 10.43 2.89
C ASP A 54 -2.06 10.67 4.08
N VAL A 55 -2.35 10.05 5.24
CA VAL A 55 -1.48 10.16 6.41
C VAL A 55 -0.13 9.50 6.16
N ALA A 56 -0.08 8.37 5.44
CA ALA A 56 1.18 7.74 5.04
C ALA A 56 2.01 8.68 4.16
N ALA A 57 1.42 9.29 3.13
CA ALA A 57 2.11 10.22 2.23
C ALA A 57 2.67 11.44 2.98
N ASP A 58 1.94 11.97 3.96
CA ASP A 58 2.33 13.17 4.71
C ASP A 58 3.20 12.88 5.95
N THR A 59 3.48 11.62 6.26
CA THR A 59 4.35 11.22 7.37
C THR A 59 5.71 10.77 6.84
N GLU A 60 6.79 11.42 7.28
CA GLU A 60 8.16 11.01 6.96
C GLU A 60 8.36 9.52 7.24
N HIS A 61 8.98 8.81 6.30
CA HIS A 61 9.05 7.35 6.30
C HIS A 61 9.71 6.72 7.55
N GLN A 62 10.59 7.45 8.24
CA GLN A 62 11.21 7.04 9.51
C GLN A 62 10.25 7.13 10.71
N SER A 63 9.06 7.72 10.54
CA SER A 63 8.07 7.96 11.60
C SER A 63 6.74 7.24 11.36
N GLN A 64 6.71 6.25 10.46
CA GLN A 64 5.48 5.57 10.03
C GLN A 64 5.11 4.33 10.87
N GLU A 65 5.97 3.88 11.77
CA GLU A 65 5.72 2.72 12.64
C GLU A 65 4.38 2.81 13.39
N PRO A 66 3.97 3.96 13.97
CA PRO A 66 2.66 4.08 14.60
C PRO A 66 1.50 3.84 13.62
N LEU A 67 1.60 4.35 12.39
CA LEU A 67 0.57 4.15 11.37
C LEU A 67 0.48 2.67 10.95
N VAL A 68 1.63 2.01 10.74
CA VAL A 68 1.69 0.57 10.44
C VAL A 68 1.02 -0.24 11.56
N ALA A 69 1.29 0.10 12.82
CA ALA A 69 0.65 -0.55 13.97
C ALA A 69 -0.88 -0.34 13.99
N VAL A 70 -1.36 0.86 13.64
CA VAL A 70 -2.80 1.14 13.52
C VAL A 70 -3.43 0.29 12.41
N VAL A 71 -2.83 0.20 11.23
CA VAL A 71 -3.38 -0.62 10.13
C VAL A 71 -3.40 -2.10 10.48
N ARG A 72 -2.36 -2.60 11.17
CA ARG A 72 -2.37 -3.96 11.72
C ARG A 72 -3.50 -4.15 12.73
N ALA A 73 -3.73 -3.18 13.60
CA ALA A 73 -4.81 -3.23 14.57
C ALA A 73 -6.20 -3.13 13.92
N VAL A 74 -6.35 -2.39 12.81
CA VAL A 74 -7.55 -2.40 11.95
C VAL A 74 -7.78 -3.80 11.40
N GLN A 75 -6.75 -4.41 10.81
CA GLN A 75 -6.85 -5.75 10.20
C GLN A 75 -7.32 -6.83 11.19
N GLN A 76 -7.06 -6.63 12.48
CA GLN A 76 -7.43 -7.53 13.57
C GLN A 76 -8.80 -7.22 14.19
N GLN A 77 -9.52 -6.18 13.74
CA GLN A 77 -10.84 -5.85 14.27
C GLN A 77 -11.89 -6.86 13.82
N ASN A 78 -12.84 -7.14 14.71
CA ASN A 78 -14.03 -7.91 14.39
C ASN A 78 -15.15 -6.95 14.02
N PHE A 79 -15.86 -7.25 12.93
CA PHE A 79 -17.08 -6.56 12.55
C PHE A 79 -18.30 -7.42 12.89
N ALA A 80 -19.40 -6.80 13.36
CA ALA A 80 -20.62 -7.51 13.74
C ALA A 80 -21.32 -8.17 12.52
N LYS A 81 -22.21 -9.15 12.75
CA LYS A 81 -22.93 -9.95 11.72
C LYS A 81 -22.00 -10.66 10.72
N ASP A 82 -21.25 -11.64 11.22
CA ASP A 82 -20.26 -12.46 10.48
C ASP A 82 -19.10 -11.69 9.84
N GLY A 83 -19.09 -10.36 9.95
CA GLY A 83 -17.99 -9.50 9.53
C GLY A 83 -17.79 -9.40 8.03
N THR A 84 -18.78 -9.80 7.21
CA THR A 84 -18.65 -9.88 5.76
C THR A 84 -19.51 -8.86 5.00
N VAL A 85 -18.99 -8.36 3.89
CA VAL A 85 -19.69 -7.50 2.92
C VAL A 85 -19.51 -8.06 1.50
N THR A 86 -20.36 -7.63 0.57
CA THR A 86 -20.19 -7.92 -0.85
C THR A 86 -19.52 -6.74 -1.55
N VAL A 87 -18.36 -6.97 -2.16
CA VAL A 87 -17.63 -5.99 -2.96
C VAL A 87 -17.39 -6.60 -4.34
N TRP A 88 -17.84 -5.91 -5.39
CA TRP A 88 -17.71 -6.33 -6.80
C TRP A 88 -18.16 -7.78 -7.05
N GLY A 89 -19.25 -8.20 -6.40
CA GLY A 89 -19.83 -9.54 -6.52
C GLY A 89 -19.17 -10.61 -5.65
N GLY A 90 -18.07 -10.31 -4.95
CA GLY A 90 -17.39 -11.22 -4.02
C GLY A 90 -17.74 -10.93 -2.55
N LYS A 91 -17.95 -11.98 -1.75
CA LYS A 91 -18.16 -11.87 -0.29
C LYS A 91 -16.82 -11.91 0.43
N VAL A 92 -16.52 -10.88 1.22
CA VAL A 92 -15.21 -10.64 1.86
C VAL A 92 -15.39 -10.18 3.29
N LYS A 93 -14.43 -10.47 4.17
CA LYS A 93 -14.41 -9.97 5.55
C LYS A 93 -13.87 -8.56 5.60
N VAL A 94 -14.64 -7.64 6.18
CA VAL A 94 -14.40 -6.18 6.11
C VAL A 94 -12.99 -5.80 6.57
N TRP A 95 -12.57 -6.26 7.75
CA TRP A 95 -11.29 -5.82 8.30
C TRP A 95 -10.15 -6.81 8.06
N SER A 96 -10.42 -8.12 8.04
CA SER A 96 -9.36 -9.12 7.84
C SER A 96 -8.86 -9.20 6.40
N ASP A 97 -9.76 -9.00 5.41
CA ASP A 97 -9.42 -9.08 3.98
C ASP A 97 -9.11 -7.71 3.36
N LEU A 98 -9.35 -6.61 4.11
CA LEU A 98 -9.08 -5.22 3.69
C LEU A 98 -9.62 -4.88 2.28
N PRO A 99 -10.91 -5.15 2.00
CA PRO A 99 -11.45 -4.96 0.67
C PRO A 99 -11.40 -3.50 0.26
N LEU A 100 -11.15 -3.25 -1.03
CA LEU A 100 -10.91 -1.94 -1.63
C LEU A 100 -9.62 -1.22 -1.18
N PHE A 101 -8.85 -1.76 -0.22
CA PHE A 101 -7.62 -1.09 0.18
C PHE A 101 -6.58 -1.10 -0.95
N GLY A 102 -6.34 -2.26 -1.57
CA GLY A 102 -5.47 -2.36 -2.75
C GLY A 102 -5.93 -1.52 -3.93
N ALA A 103 -7.26 -1.36 -4.12
CA ALA A 103 -7.81 -0.46 -5.14
C ALA A 103 -7.55 1.01 -4.82
N SER A 104 -7.71 1.40 -3.55
CA SER A 104 -7.41 2.76 -3.09
C SER A 104 -5.91 3.07 -3.19
N VAL A 105 -5.04 2.09 -2.93
CA VAL A 105 -3.60 2.19 -3.19
C VAL A 105 -3.32 2.35 -4.68
N ARG A 106 -4.02 1.61 -5.55
CA ARG A 106 -3.89 1.74 -7.01
C ARG A 106 -4.29 3.14 -7.49
N ASP A 107 -5.35 3.71 -6.92
CA ASP A 107 -5.78 5.08 -7.18
C ASP A 107 -4.70 6.08 -6.75
N ALA A 108 -4.06 5.85 -5.60
CA ALA A 108 -2.93 6.66 -5.14
C ALA A 108 -1.69 6.51 -6.05
N TRP A 109 -1.44 5.32 -6.60
CA TRP A 109 -0.34 5.07 -7.53
C TRP A 109 -0.47 5.87 -8.84
N ASN A 110 -1.69 6.23 -9.24
CA ASN A 110 -1.92 7.14 -10.39
C ASN A 110 -1.52 8.58 -10.12
N ARG A 111 -1.14 8.92 -8.88
CA ARG A 111 -0.65 10.25 -8.47
C ARG A 111 0.88 10.26 -8.35
N ALA A 112 1.59 9.32 -8.96
CA ALA A 112 3.05 9.33 -8.96
C ALA A 112 3.60 10.68 -9.51
N PRO A 113 4.79 11.13 -9.08
CA PRO A 113 5.34 12.40 -9.56
C PRO A 113 5.50 12.41 -11.08
N GLY A 114 5.11 13.51 -11.73
CA GLY A 114 5.35 13.72 -13.16
C GLY A 114 4.33 13.08 -14.09
N THR A 115 3.14 12.72 -13.61
CA THR A 115 2.04 12.31 -14.51
C THR A 115 1.45 13.50 -15.28
N GLY A 116 1.68 14.72 -14.77
CA GLY A 116 1.11 15.95 -15.31
C GLY A 116 -0.28 16.26 -14.74
N SER A 117 -0.74 15.48 -13.75
CA SER A 117 -1.98 15.75 -13.05
C SER A 117 -1.81 16.82 -11.98
N ALA A 118 -2.86 17.61 -11.75
CA ALA A 118 -2.89 18.65 -10.71
C ALA A 118 -2.83 18.07 -9.28
N ASN A 119 -2.99 16.76 -9.10
CA ASN A 119 -2.99 16.07 -7.82
C ASN A 119 -1.83 15.06 -7.66
N ASP A 120 -0.78 15.20 -8.47
CA ASP A 120 0.48 14.45 -8.33
C ASP A 120 1.06 14.62 -6.91
N PHE A 121 1.64 13.55 -6.40
CA PHE A 121 2.44 13.58 -5.20
C PHE A 121 3.74 14.35 -5.43
N SER A 122 4.22 15.01 -4.38
CA SER A 122 5.62 15.43 -4.34
C SER A 122 6.55 14.20 -4.32
N ALA A 123 7.83 14.39 -4.63
CA ALA A 123 8.84 13.33 -4.48
C ALA A 123 8.91 12.77 -3.05
N SER A 124 8.73 13.61 -2.02
CA SER A 124 8.71 13.16 -0.61
C SER A 124 7.46 12.33 -0.30
N GLN A 125 6.28 12.76 -0.74
CA GLN A 125 5.04 12.00 -0.55
C GLN A 125 5.10 10.65 -1.28
N TRP A 126 5.70 10.62 -2.47
CA TRP A 126 5.92 9.38 -3.22
C TRP A 126 6.85 8.42 -2.50
N ARG A 127 7.98 8.91 -1.95
CA ARG A 127 8.87 8.10 -1.10
C ARG A 127 8.13 7.58 0.13
N ASN A 128 7.38 8.44 0.81
CA ASN A 128 6.67 8.09 2.04
C ASN A 128 5.59 7.02 1.82
N ILE A 129 4.77 7.11 0.76
CA ILE A 129 3.77 6.08 0.48
C ILE A 129 4.42 4.74 0.07
N ASN A 130 5.52 4.76 -0.69
CA ASN A 130 6.28 3.56 -1.02
C ASN A 130 6.87 2.89 0.23
N ALA A 131 7.47 3.68 1.13
CA ALA A 131 7.99 3.18 2.41
C ALA A 131 6.89 2.54 3.26
N PHE A 132 5.73 3.16 3.34
CA PHE A 132 4.59 2.64 4.09
C PHE A 132 4.14 1.27 3.57
N LEU A 133 3.98 1.13 2.25
CA LEU A 133 3.60 -0.14 1.65
C LEU A 133 4.69 -1.20 1.73
N ALA A 134 5.96 -0.80 1.67
CA ALA A 134 7.08 -1.71 1.91
C ALA A 134 7.02 -2.29 3.33
N ARG A 135 6.75 -1.45 4.34
CA ARG A 135 6.57 -1.90 5.74
C ARG A 135 5.35 -2.79 5.92
N LEU A 136 4.25 -2.57 5.21
CA LEU A 136 3.12 -3.52 5.23
C LEU A 136 3.51 -4.84 4.55
N THR A 137 4.17 -4.76 3.39
CA THR A 137 4.60 -5.93 2.62
C THR A 137 5.58 -6.80 3.39
N SER A 138 6.44 -6.22 4.22
CA SER A 138 7.35 -7.00 5.07
C SER A 138 6.63 -7.89 6.08
N LEU A 139 5.38 -7.55 6.43
CA LEU A 139 4.51 -8.35 7.30
C LEU A 139 3.70 -9.40 6.53
N SER A 140 3.69 -9.37 5.19
CA SER A 140 2.89 -10.26 4.34
C SER A 140 3.12 -11.76 4.55
N PRO A 141 4.31 -12.27 4.95
CA PRO A 141 4.46 -13.69 5.28
C PRO A 141 3.55 -14.15 6.42
N SER A 142 3.22 -13.25 7.36
CA SER A 142 2.31 -13.52 8.47
C SER A 142 0.88 -12.99 8.25
N THR A 143 0.73 -12.00 7.37
CA THR A 143 -0.54 -11.32 7.09
C THR A 143 -0.71 -11.14 5.58
N PRO A 144 -1.19 -12.16 4.83
CA PRO A 144 -1.24 -12.12 3.37
C PRO A 144 -2.00 -10.92 2.76
N ALA A 145 -2.98 -10.36 3.48
CA ALA A 145 -3.71 -9.15 3.05
C ALA A 145 -2.82 -7.89 2.93
N PHE A 146 -1.60 -7.93 3.46
CA PHE A 146 -0.60 -6.86 3.32
C PHE A 146 0.39 -7.07 2.18
N ASP A 147 0.15 -8.03 1.28
CA ASP A 147 1.00 -8.21 0.11
C ASP A 147 0.77 -7.10 -0.93
N PHE A 148 1.58 -6.03 -0.82
CA PHE A 148 1.64 -4.94 -1.78
C PHE A 148 2.86 -5.07 -2.72
N SER A 149 3.46 -6.26 -2.82
CA SER A 149 4.69 -6.48 -3.61
C SER A 149 4.55 -6.12 -5.08
N MET A 150 3.34 -6.17 -5.66
CA MET A 150 3.10 -5.70 -7.03
C MET A 150 3.47 -4.21 -7.21
N PHE A 151 3.20 -3.38 -6.21
CA PHE A 151 3.55 -1.96 -6.23
C PHE A 151 5.06 -1.76 -6.10
N GLY A 152 5.72 -2.55 -5.24
CA GLY A 152 7.18 -2.58 -5.15
C GLY A 152 7.82 -3.00 -6.48
N LEU A 153 7.28 -4.02 -7.14
CA LEU A 153 7.75 -4.44 -8.46
C LEU A 153 7.70 -3.29 -9.47
N TRP A 154 6.58 -2.56 -9.50
CA TRP A 154 6.42 -1.45 -10.43
C TRP A 154 7.37 -0.29 -10.13
N THR A 155 7.57 0.04 -8.84
CA THR A 155 8.53 1.08 -8.44
C THR A 155 9.97 0.71 -8.78
N LEU A 156 10.38 -0.52 -8.46
CA LEU A 156 11.72 -1.05 -8.80
C LEU A 156 11.95 -1.06 -10.31
N ARG A 157 10.93 -1.44 -11.10
CA ARG A 157 10.97 -1.38 -12.56
C ARG A 157 11.17 0.05 -13.07
N SER A 158 10.40 1.01 -12.55
CA SER A 158 10.53 2.41 -12.96
C SER A 158 11.89 3.00 -12.59
N ALA A 159 12.46 2.60 -11.46
CA ALA A 159 13.73 3.12 -10.96
C ALA A 159 14.97 2.50 -11.60
N PHE A 160 14.96 1.18 -11.82
CA PHE A 160 16.18 0.41 -12.12
C PHE A 160 16.13 -0.31 -13.47
N GLU A 161 14.97 -0.30 -14.15
CA GLU A 161 14.80 -0.92 -15.46
C GLU A 161 14.32 0.06 -16.53
N ALA A 162 14.19 1.34 -16.21
CA ALA A 162 13.91 2.40 -17.16
C ALA A 162 15.21 2.97 -17.76
N ASN A 163 15.17 3.40 -19.02
CA ASN A 163 16.29 4.09 -19.66
C ASN A 163 16.61 5.44 -18.97
N GLU A 164 15.59 6.13 -18.48
CA GLU A 164 15.69 7.46 -17.86
C GLU A 164 14.86 7.49 -16.57
N PRO A 165 15.34 6.89 -15.47
CA PRO A 165 14.61 6.86 -14.21
C PRO A 165 14.60 8.25 -13.56
N SER A 166 13.47 8.60 -12.94
CA SER A 166 13.40 9.81 -12.13
C SER A 166 14.10 9.63 -10.78
N SER A 167 14.64 10.70 -10.20
CA SER A 167 15.20 10.64 -8.84
C SER A 167 14.16 10.25 -7.79
N ALA A 168 12.89 10.63 -7.99
CA ALA A 168 11.79 10.26 -7.13
C ALA A 168 11.53 8.75 -7.12
N ASP A 169 11.61 8.09 -8.29
CA ASP A 169 11.48 6.64 -8.38
C ASP A 169 12.69 5.92 -7.77
N ALA A 170 13.91 6.43 -7.98
CA ALA A 170 15.11 5.88 -7.35
C ALA A 170 15.02 5.93 -5.81
N ASP A 171 14.59 7.07 -5.25
CA ASP A 171 14.40 7.22 -3.80
C ASP A 171 13.27 6.32 -3.27
N ALA A 172 12.17 6.21 -4.02
CA ALA A 172 11.07 5.32 -3.67
C ALA A 172 11.48 3.83 -3.74
N ALA A 173 12.33 3.45 -4.68
CA ALA A 173 12.84 2.09 -4.82
C ALA A 173 13.79 1.71 -3.66
N LYS A 174 14.62 2.63 -3.19
CA LYS A 174 15.52 2.40 -2.05
C LYS A 174 14.75 2.05 -0.78
N VAL A 175 13.65 2.74 -0.48
CA VAL A 175 12.84 2.43 0.71
C VAL A 175 12.13 1.08 0.64
N TRP A 176 11.89 0.53 -0.56
CA TRP A 176 11.41 -0.85 -0.70
C TRP A 176 12.44 -1.88 -0.25
N PHE A 177 13.71 -1.67 -0.55
CA PHE A 177 14.79 -2.51 -0.02
C PHE A 177 15.02 -2.26 1.47
N GLU A 178 14.95 -1.01 1.93
CA GLU A 178 15.11 -0.66 3.34
C GLU A 178 14.10 -1.40 4.23
N TYR A 179 12.83 -1.43 3.84
CA TYR A 179 11.77 -1.96 4.70
C TYR A 179 11.24 -3.34 4.32
N ALA A 180 11.44 -3.79 3.08
CA ALA A 180 10.92 -5.07 2.58
C ALA A 180 11.97 -5.95 1.88
N GLY A 181 13.27 -5.63 1.99
CA GLY A 181 14.36 -6.34 1.29
C GLY A 181 14.33 -7.86 1.43
N ASP A 182 14.06 -8.37 2.63
CA ASP A 182 13.96 -9.82 2.88
C ASP A 182 12.79 -10.46 2.11
N VAL A 183 11.63 -9.79 2.08
CA VAL A 183 10.47 -10.26 1.32
C VAL A 183 10.74 -10.18 -0.18
N LEU A 184 11.34 -9.10 -0.67
CA LEU A 184 11.70 -8.97 -2.10
C LEU A 184 12.67 -10.06 -2.54
N THR A 185 13.67 -10.38 -1.70
CA THR A 185 14.63 -11.45 -1.93
C THR A 185 13.93 -12.80 -2.00
N LYS A 186 13.05 -13.08 -1.04
CA LYS A 186 12.25 -14.31 -1.01
C LYS A 186 11.33 -14.45 -2.23
N LEU A 187 10.60 -13.39 -2.59
CA LEU A 187 9.72 -13.41 -3.76
C LEU A 187 10.49 -13.65 -5.06
N SER A 188 11.72 -13.13 -5.14
CA SER A 188 12.61 -13.32 -6.28
C SER A 188 13.18 -14.74 -6.34
N SER A 189 13.54 -15.35 -5.21
CA SER A 189 13.99 -16.74 -5.18
C SER A 189 12.86 -17.73 -5.47
N GLU A 190 11.64 -17.41 -5.04
CA GLU A 190 10.43 -18.20 -5.31
C GLU A 190 9.87 -17.99 -6.73
N GLY A 191 10.37 -16.99 -7.47
CA GLY A 191 9.95 -16.72 -8.84
C GLY A 191 8.52 -16.20 -8.96
N LYS A 192 8.05 -15.38 -7.99
CA LYS A 192 6.65 -14.90 -7.99
C LYS A 192 6.32 -14.14 -9.28
N SER A 193 5.38 -14.68 -10.05
CA SER A 193 4.88 -14.09 -11.30
C SER A 193 3.53 -13.39 -11.12
N PHE A 194 3.22 -12.48 -12.04
CA PHE A 194 1.91 -11.82 -12.16
C PHE A 194 1.31 -12.10 -13.55
N PRO A 195 -0.03 -12.09 -13.69
CA PRO A 195 -0.68 -12.34 -14.96
C PRO A 195 -0.43 -11.21 -15.97
N ALA A 196 -0.55 -11.55 -17.26
CA ALA A 196 -0.41 -10.63 -18.38
C ALA A 196 0.91 -9.81 -18.30
N LYS A 197 0.86 -8.52 -18.64
CA LYS A 197 2.02 -7.62 -18.64
C LYS A 197 2.29 -6.95 -17.29
N VAL A 198 1.59 -7.36 -16.22
CA VAL A 198 1.72 -6.72 -14.89
C VAL A 198 3.15 -6.79 -14.39
N GLY A 199 3.78 -7.97 -14.53
CA GLY A 199 5.14 -8.21 -14.07
C GLY A 199 6.22 -8.09 -15.15
N ALA A 200 5.89 -7.54 -16.32
CA ALA A 200 6.87 -7.34 -17.40
C ALA A 200 8.09 -6.53 -16.95
N GLY A 201 9.24 -6.78 -17.59
CA GLY A 201 10.46 -5.98 -17.46
C GLY A 201 10.27 -4.52 -17.89
N GLY A 202 11.16 -3.64 -17.43
CA GLY A 202 11.23 -2.24 -17.86
C GLY A 202 11.86 -2.07 -19.24
N SER A 203 11.93 -0.83 -19.72
CA SER A 203 12.37 -0.52 -21.09
C SER A 203 13.81 -0.96 -21.39
N SER A 204 14.71 -0.92 -20.41
CA SER A 204 16.10 -1.37 -20.55
C SER A 204 16.24 -2.90 -20.67
N TYR A 205 15.17 -3.64 -20.36
CA TYR A 205 15.13 -5.11 -20.33
C TYR A 205 13.89 -5.65 -21.06
N ALA A 206 13.43 -4.93 -22.09
CA ALA A 206 12.22 -5.29 -22.83
C ALA A 206 12.34 -6.62 -23.60
N ASP A 207 13.56 -7.08 -23.86
CA ASP A 207 13.90 -8.39 -24.44
C ASP A 207 13.80 -9.54 -23.42
N LYS A 208 13.77 -9.22 -22.13
CA LYS A 208 13.63 -10.22 -21.07
C LYS A 208 12.16 -10.60 -20.93
N GLU A 209 11.88 -11.89 -20.98
CA GLU A 209 10.54 -12.46 -20.75
C GLU A 209 10.18 -12.53 -19.24
N TRP A 210 10.57 -11.51 -18.47
CA TRP A 210 10.24 -11.46 -17.04
C TRP A 210 8.75 -11.25 -16.84
N THR A 211 8.17 -12.01 -15.91
CA THR A 211 6.74 -11.96 -15.56
C THR A 211 6.49 -11.58 -14.10
N GLY A 212 7.54 -11.19 -13.38
CA GLY A 212 7.46 -10.80 -11.97
C GLY A 212 8.84 -10.73 -11.31
N PHE A 213 8.90 -11.19 -10.07
CA PHE A 213 10.12 -11.32 -9.29
C PHE A 213 10.92 -12.55 -9.74
N ASN A 214 12.22 -12.40 -9.91
CA ASN A 214 13.13 -13.50 -10.24
C ASN A 214 14.58 -13.15 -9.84
N PRO A 215 15.49 -14.14 -9.75
CA PRO A 215 16.85 -13.90 -9.27
C PRO A 215 17.65 -12.91 -10.14
N GLN A 216 17.56 -13.01 -11.47
CA GLN A 216 18.29 -12.12 -12.39
C GLN A 216 17.84 -10.66 -12.23
N ARG A 217 16.53 -10.47 -12.05
CA ARG A 217 15.94 -9.15 -11.87
C ARG A 217 16.33 -8.55 -10.51
N LEU A 218 16.43 -9.38 -9.47
CA LEU A 218 16.94 -8.96 -8.16
C LEU A 218 18.39 -8.49 -8.23
N GLU A 219 19.27 -9.20 -8.96
CA GLU A 219 20.67 -8.80 -9.17
C GLU A 219 20.76 -7.41 -9.83
N VAL A 220 19.94 -7.16 -10.85
CA VAL A 220 19.85 -5.85 -11.52
C VAL A 220 19.49 -4.75 -10.52
N TRP A 221 18.48 -4.98 -9.69
CA TRP A 221 18.04 -3.99 -8.71
C TRP A 221 19.08 -3.73 -7.62
N GLN A 222 19.72 -4.79 -7.10
CA GLN A 222 20.74 -4.67 -6.06
C GLN A 222 21.99 -3.95 -6.56
N ALA A 223 22.36 -4.12 -7.83
CA ALA A 223 23.48 -3.40 -8.42
C ALA A 223 23.23 -1.89 -8.59
N ALA A 224 21.97 -1.45 -8.50
CA ALA A 224 21.55 -0.07 -8.71
C ALA A 224 21.27 0.71 -7.40
N LEU A 225 21.36 0.05 -6.23
CA LEU A 225 21.15 0.65 -4.90
C LEU A 225 22.36 1.47 -4.44
#